data_AF-A0A0T7BQ88-F1
#
_entry.id   AF-A0A0T7BQ88-F1
#
_cell.length_a   1.000
_cell.length_b   1.000
_cell.length_c   1.000
_cell.angle_alpha   90.00
_cell.angle_beta   90.00
_cell.angle_gamma   90.00
#
_symmetry.space_group_name_H-M   'P 1'
#
loop_
_entity.id
_entity.type
_entity.pdbx_description
1 polymer ?
#
loop_
_entity_poly.entity_id
_entity_poly.type
_entity_poly.pdbx_seq_one_letter_code
_entity_poly.pdbx_strand_id
1 'polypeptide(L)'
;MDYQLSTWHKAYIAAACGLTMWLTSQAPVGKFGKGVFLSLSLLHSIALVRIAKPLIREEAYTIAQSVMSQELKNAELVLQTTQIEGELHQLYATEPSSEPGYNPEIIDELRESLEALWHTVATETSSEVTGSGNRKNLYLAIVNLLEIGQTETFIIKEIFQCRGRRYQEGKDFLEELLREGRENEW
;
A
#
# COMPACT_ATOMS: atom_id res chain seq x y z
N MET A 1 -37.69 37.79 5.04
CA MET A 1 -36.72 36.71 5.31
C MET A 1 -37.24 35.48 4.62
N ASP A 2 -36.93 35.34 3.33
CA ASP A 2 -37.38 34.19 2.55
C ASP A 2 -36.46 33.01 2.88
N TYR A 3 -36.99 32.04 3.63
CA TYR A 3 -36.34 30.76 3.84
C TYR A 3 -36.22 30.05 2.48
N GLN A 4 -35.11 30.27 1.78
CA GLN A 4 -34.80 29.48 0.60
C GLN A 4 -34.54 28.04 1.05
N LEU A 5 -35.54 27.17 0.91
CA LEU A 5 -35.37 25.73 1.11
C LEU A 5 -34.16 25.25 0.29
N SER A 6 -33.22 24.60 0.98
CA SER A 6 -32.05 23.98 0.36
C SER A 6 -32.48 23.05 -0.79
N THR A 7 -31.71 23.03 -1.87
CA THR A 7 -31.99 22.26 -3.10
C THR A 7 -32.21 20.77 -2.80
N TRP A 8 -31.54 20.24 -1.77
CA TRP A 8 -31.76 18.89 -1.25
C TRP A 8 -33.16 18.69 -0.69
N HIS A 9 -33.69 19.64 0.09
CA HIS A 9 -35.04 19.57 0.63
C HIS A 9 -36.09 19.62 -0.47
N LYS A 10 -35.87 20.43 -1.52
CA LYS A 10 -36.74 20.48 -2.70
C LYS A 10 -36.77 19.13 -3.44
N ALA A 11 -35.62 18.47 -3.58
CA ALA A 11 -35.53 17.13 -4.17
C ALA A 11 -36.26 16.08 -3.30
N TYR A 12 -36.05 16.07 -1.98
CA TYR A 12 -36.75 15.16 -1.07
C TYR A 12 -38.27 15.33 -1.10
N ILE A 13 -38.76 16.58 -1.10
CA ILE A 13 -40.19 16.87 -1.18
C ILE A 13 -40.77 16.40 -2.51
N ALA A 14 -40.09 16.68 -3.63
CA ALA A 14 -40.53 16.22 -4.95
C ALA A 14 -40.56 14.69 -5.06
N ALA A 15 -39.55 14.00 -4.50
CA ALA A 15 -39.52 12.55 -4.45
C ALA A 15 -40.65 11.97 -3.58
N ALA A 16 -40.87 12.52 -2.38
CA ALA A 16 -41.92 12.09 -1.47
C ALA A 16 -43.32 12.32 -2.07
N CYS A 17 -43.57 13.46 -2.71
CA CYS A 17 -44.83 13.73 -3.41
C CYS A 17 -45.03 12.79 -4.62
N GLY A 18 -43.97 12.53 -5.39
CA GLY A 18 -44.05 11.60 -6.52
C GLY A 18 -44.38 10.16 -6.09
N LEU A 19 -43.75 9.69 -5.03
CA LEU A 19 -43.96 8.35 -4.45
C LEU A 19 -45.34 8.21 -3.81
N THR A 20 -45.77 9.21 -3.04
CA THR A 20 -47.10 9.17 -2.39
C THR A 20 -48.21 9.24 -3.42
N MET A 21 -48.08 10.03 -4.49
CA MET A 21 -49.05 10.06 -5.59
C MET A 21 -49.07 8.77 -6.40
N TRP A 22 -47.90 8.13 -6.60
CA TRP A 22 -47.83 6.81 -7.23
C TRP A 22 -48.51 5.72 -6.39
N LEU A 23 -48.24 5.70 -5.08
CA LEU A 23 -48.90 4.78 -4.14
C LEU A 23 -50.41 5.03 -4.07
N THR A 24 -50.83 6.30 -4.10
CA THR A 24 -52.25 6.68 -4.10
C THR A 24 -52.96 6.24 -5.38
N SER A 25 -52.25 6.15 -6.52
CA SER A 25 -52.81 5.57 -7.75
C SER A 25 -53.13 4.08 -7.64
N GLN A 26 -52.50 3.35 -6.71
CA GLN A 26 -52.77 1.92 -6.49
C GLN A 26 -53.97 1.69 -5.58
N ALA A 27 -54.45 2.71 -4.87
CA ALA A 27 -55.65 2.66 -4.04
C ALA A 27 -56.91 2.45 -4.91
N PRO A 28 -58.04 1.98 -4.33
CA PRO A 28 -59.31 1.82 -5.03
C PRO A 28 -59.98 3.18 -5.31
N VAL A 29 -59.34 4.00 -6.14
CA VAL A 29 -59.88 5.23 -6.70
C VAL A 29 -60.47 4.97 -8.09
N GLY A 30 -61.50 5.73 -8.47
CA GLY A 30 -62.17 5.60 -9.78
C GLY A 30 -61.18 5.74 -10.95
N LYS A 31 -61.54 5.18 -12.13
CA LYS A 31 -60.66 5.13 -13.32
C LYS A 31 -60.04 6.47 -13.70
N PHE A 32 -60.80 7.56 -13.55
CA PHE A 32 -60.32 8.93 -13.80
C PHE A 32 -59.30 9.41 -12.77
N GLY A 33 -59.46 9.05 -11.49
CA GLY A 33 -58.52 9.42 -10.42
C GLY A 33 -57.13 8.82 -10.64
N LYS A 34 -57.06 7.55 -11.05
CA LYS A 34 -55.78 6.88 -11.35
C LYS A 34 -54.97 7.63 -12.41
N GLY A 35 -55.61 8.10 -13.47
CA GLY A 35 -54.96 8.86 -14.52
C GLY A 35 -54.37 10.19 -14.05
N VAL A 36 -55.10 10.91 -13.19
CA VAL A 36 -54.63 12.18 -12.60
C VAL A 36 -53.44 11.97 -11.66
N PHE A 37 -53.48 10.93 -10.81
CA PHE A 37 -52.38 10.66 -9.88
C PHE A 37 -51.12 10.18 -10.59
N LEU A 38 -51.24 9.39 -11.66
CA LEU A 38 -50.10 8.96 -12.46
C LEU A 38 -49.44 10.11 -13.21
N SER A 39 -50.21 11.02 -13.80
CA SER A 39 -49.65 12.18 -14.49
C SER A 39 -48.96 13.15 -13.53
N LEU A 40 -49.55 13.35 -12.34
CA LEU A 40 -48.98 14.20 -11.30
C LEU A 40 -47.71 13.58 -10.68
N SER A 41 -47.68 12.26 -10.51
CA SER A 41 -46.47 11.53 -10.09
C SER A 41 -45.35 11.69 -11.13
N LEU A 42 -45.66 11.51 -12.41
CA LEU A 42 -44.69 11.64 -13.49
C LEU A 42 -44.12 13.06 -13.60
N LEU A 43 -44.96 14.08 -13.40
CA LEU A 43 -44.52 15.48 -13.34
C LEU A 43 -43.52 15.72 -12.20
N HIS A 44 -43.80 15.17 -11.01
CA HIS A 44 -42.91 15.28 -9.85
C HIS A 44 -41.60 14.51 -10.05
N SER A 45 -41.63 13.33 -10.70
CA SER A 45 -40.42 12.60 -11.08
C SER A 45 -39.54 13.38 -12.06
N ILE A 46 -40.14 14.07 -13.05
CA ILE A 46 -39.38 14.93 -13.97
C ILE A 46 -38.78 16.13 -13.23
N ALA A 47 -39.54 16.76 -12.33
CA ALA A 47 -39.04 17.85 -11.50
C ALA A 47 -37.85 17.42 -10.64
N LEU A 48 -37.92 16.22 -10.04
CA LEU A 48 -36.82 15.61 -9.29
C LEU A 48 -35.56 15.46 -10.14
N VAL A 49 -35.67 14.90 -11.35
CA VAL A 49 -34.51 14.71 -12.24
C VAL A 49 -33.86 16.05 -12.60
N ARG A 50 -34.66 17.10 -12.82
CA ARG A 50 -34.12 18.44 -13.12
C ARG A 50 -33.36 19.05 -11.94
N ILE A 51 -33.83 18.81 -10.71
CA ILE A 51 -33.20 19.32 -9.49
C ILE A 51 -31.97 18.47 -9.11
N ALA A 52 -32.00 17.16 -9.37
CA ALA A 52 -30.92 16.23 -9.03
C ALA A 52 -29.70 16.37 -9.96
N LYS A 53 -29.89 16.68 -11.25
CA LYS A 53 -28.79 16.85 -12.21
C LYS A 53 -27.66 17.79 -11.76
N PRO A 54 -27.93 19.02 -11.30
CA PRO A 54 -26.86 19.91 -10.82
C PRO A 54 -26.21 19.38 -9.54
N LEU A 55 -26.97 18.78 -8.62
CA LEU A 55 -26.45 18.19 -7.37
C LEU A 55 -25.47 17.06 -7.63
N ILE A 56 -25.85 16.10 -8.49
CA ILE A 56 -24.98 14.97 -8.86
C ILE A 56 -23.70 15.47 -9.53
N ARG A 57 -23.80 16.55 -10.33
CA ARG A 57 -22.64 17.13 -10.99
C ARG A 57 -21.69 17.78 -9.98
N GLU A 58 -22.22 18.54 -9.04
CA GLU A 58 -21.45 19.17 -7.96
C GLU A 58 -20.79 18.12 -7.06
N GLU A 59 -21.52 17.08 -6.67
CA GLU A 59 -20.99 15.96 -5.90
C GLU A 59 -19.92 15.17 -6.66
N ALA A 60 -20.11 14.95 -7.96
CA ALA A 60 -19.08 14.33 -8.80
C ALA A 60 -17.80 15.19 -8.87
N TYR A 61 -17.93 16.53 -8.90
CA TYR A 61 -16.77 17.42 -8.88
C TYR A 61 -16.04 17.39 -7.53
N THR A 62 -16.76 17.37 -6.40
CA THR A 62 -16.12 17.31 -5.08
C THR A 62 -15.43 15.97 -4.85
N ILE A 63 -16.03 14.86 -5.30
CA ILE A 63 -15.41 13.53 -5.25
C ILE A 63 -14.19 13.48 -6.17
N ALA A 64 -14.28 13.99 -7.40
CA ALA A 64 -13.14 14.03 -8.31
C ALA A 64 -11.98 14.86 -7.72
N GLN A 65 -12.29 15.98 -7.06
CA GLN A 65 -11.29 16.82 -6.41
C GLN A 65 -10.65 16.14 -5.20
N SER A 66 -11.41 15.40 -4.40
CA SER A 66 -10.86 14.68 -3.24
C SER A 66 -9.95 13.53 -3.68
N VAL A 67 -10.34 12.78 -4.72
CA VAL A 67 -9.50 11.73 -5.33
C VAL A 67 -8.23 12.35 -5.90
N MET A 68 -8.33 13.43 -6.67
CA MET A 68 -7.16 14.11 -7.23
C MET A 68 -6.21 14.62 -6.15
N SER A 69 -6.73 15.15 -5.05
CA SER A 69 -5.92 15.58 -3.89
C SER A 69 -5.21 14.41 -3.22
N GLN A 70 -5.89 13.26 -3.11
CA GLN A 70 -5.30 12.04 -2.56
C GLN A 70 -4.18 11.49 -3.46
N GLU A 71 -4.40 11.46 -4.78
CA GLU A 71 -3.37 11.07 -5.75
C GLU A 71 -2.18 12.04 -5.73
N LEU A 72 -2.43 13.35 -5.60
CA LEU A 72 -1.36 14.35 -5.48
C LEU A 72 -0.51 14.11 -4.23
N LYS A 73 -1.14 13.83 -3.08
CA LYS A 73 -0.43 13.51 -1.83
C LYS A 73 0.39 12.23 -1.96
N ASN A 74 -0.14 11.22 -2.66
CA ASN A 74 0.60 9.98 -2.90
C ASN A 74 1.81 10.22 -3.82
N ALA A 75 1.64 11.01 -4.89
CA ALA A 75 2.73 11.41 -5.76
C ALA A 75 3.79 12.25 -5.04
N GLU A 76 3.37 13.13 -4.13
CA GLU A 76 4.28 13.91 -3.27
C GLU A 76 5.11 13.01 -2.36
N LEU A 77 4.48 12.00 -1.72
CA LEU A 77 5.21 11.03 -0.89
C LEU A 77 6.25 10.26 -1.71
N VAL A 78 5.89 9.80 -2.91
CA VAL A 78 6.84 9.12 -3.81
C VAL A 78 8.00 10.03 -4.18
N LEU A 79 7.73 11.30 -4.51
CA LEU A 79 8.77 12.27 -4.83
C LEU A 79 9.69 12.53 -3.64
N GLN A 80 9.13 12.71 -2.43
CA GLN A 80 9.92 12.85 -1.20
C GLN A 80 10.78 11.62 -0.95
N THR A 81 10.25 10.41 -1.14
CA THR A 81 11.03 9.18 -1.03
C THR A 81 12.18 9.17 -2.04
N THR A 82 11.94 9.49 -3.30
CA THR A 82 13.03 9.53 -4.31
C THR A 82 14.06 10.62 -4.02
N GLN A 83 13.65 11.75 -3.45
CA GLN A 83 14.58 12.80 -3.06
C GLN A 83 15.43 12.36 -1.86
N ILE A 84 14.82 11.73 -0.85
CA ILE A 84 15.53 11.17 0.30
C ILE A 84 16.49 10.08 -0.17
N GLU A 85 16.07 9.17 -1.05
CA GLU A 85 16.93 8.15 -1.64
C GLU A 85 18.11 8.77 -2.41
N GLY A 86 17.85 9.84 -3.16
CA GLY A 86 18.90 10.58 -3.89
C GLY A 86 19.88 11.29 -2.95
N GLU A 87 19.40 11.95 -1.89
CA GLU A 87 20.21 12.58 -0.86
C GLU A 87 21.02 11.53 -0.08
N LEU A 88 20.42 10.37 0.22
CA LEU A 88 21.08 9.23 0.84
C LEU A 88 22.18 8.68 -0.08
N HIS A 89 21.88 8.48 -1.37
CA HIS A 89 22.87 8.08 -2.37
C HIS A 89 24.00 9.10 -2.50
N GLN A 90 23.72 10.40 -2.39
CA GLN A 90 24.75 11.44 -2.40
C GLN A 90 25.58 11.44 -1.12
N LEU A 91 24.99 11.25 0.06
CA LEU A 91 25.72 11.08 1.31
C LEU A 91 26.68 9.88 1.22
N TYR A 92 26.21 8.75 0.68
CA TYR A 92 27.06 7.57 0.44
C TYR A 92 28.07 7.75 -0.70
N ALA A 93 27.79 8.60 -1.70
CA ALA A 93 28.73 8.90 -2.80
C ALA A 93 29.76 9.98 -2.44
N THR A 94 29.43 10.85 -1.47
CA THR A 94 30.27 11.97 -1.01
C THR A 94 31.04 11.63 0.26
N GLU A 95 30.70 10.54 0.96
CA GLU A 95 31.70 9.83 1.75
C GLU A 95 32.83 9.44 0.79
N PRO A 96 34.04 10.00 0.98
CA PRO A 96 35.11 9.75 0.05
C PRO A 96 35.41 8.26 0.09
N SER A 97 35.14 7.63 -1.05
CA SER A 97 35.77 6.42 -1.58
C SER A 97 37.29 6.64 -1.76
N SER A 98 37.91 7.18 -0.71
CA SER A 98 39.33 7.40 -0.50
C SER A 98 39.81 6.61 0.71
N GLU A 99 39.24 5.42 0.95
CA GLU A 99 39.93 4.37 1.70
C GLU A 99 39.32 3.01 1.32
N PRO A 100 40.12 2.05 0.83
CA PRO A 100 39.64 0.73 0.49
C PRO A 100 39.28 -0.01 1.79
N GLY A 101 37.99 -0.02 2.10
CA GLY A 101 37.41 -0.79 3.19
C GLY A 101 37.58 -0.14 4.56
N TYR A 102 36.71 -0.56 5.48
CA TYR A 102 36.86 -0.35 6.93
C TYR A 102 36.24 0.93 7.52
N ASN A 103 34.92 1.11 7.36
CA ASN A 103 34.16 1.78 8.44
C ASN A 103 33.67 0.69 9.44
N PRO A 104 34.31 0.55 10.61
CA PRO A 104 34.03 -0.55 11.54
C PRO A 104 32.62 -0.48 12.13
N GLU A 105 32.04 0.72 12.24
CA GLU A 105 30.70 0.92 12.80
C GLU A 105 29.61 0.30 11.90
N ILE A 106 29.76 0.44 10.58
CA ILE A 106 28.83 -0.15 9.60
C ILE A 106 28.95 -1.68 9.60
N ILE A 107 30.15 -2.22 9.76
CA ILE A 107 30.35 -3.67 9.84
C ILE A 107 29.72 -4.22 11.12
N ASP A 108 29.82 -3.49 12.24
CA ASP A 108 29.23 -3.92 13.51
C ASP A 108 27.70 -3.86 13.48
N GLU A 109 27.09 -2.79 12.93
CA GLU A 109 25.63 -2.70 12.77
C GLU A 109 25.09 -3.75 11.79
N LEU A 110 25.80 -3.97 10.69
CA LEU A 110 25.42 -4.98 9.70
C LEU A 110 25.60 -6.38 10.28
N ARG A 111 26.67 -6.63 11.07
CA ARG A 111 26.86 -7.89 11.78
C ARG A 111 25.74 -8.15 12.79
N GLU A 112 25.39 -7.17 13.62
CA GLU A 112 24.31 -7.28 14.60
C GLU A 112 22.96 -7.59 13.92
N SER A 113 22.67 -6.89 12.81
CA SER A 113 21.48 -7.14 12.00
C SER A 113 21.46 -8.54 11.39
N LEU A 114 22.62 -9.04 10.95
CA LEU A 114 22.75 -10.37 10.35
C LEU A 114 22.72 -11.50 11.38
N GLU A 115 23.27 -11.28 12.57
CA GLU A 115 23.13 -12.19 13.72
C GLU A 115 21.64 -12.32 14.10
N ALA A 116 20.89 -11.21 14.12
CA ALA A 116 19.46 -11.22 14.39
C ALA A 116 18.67 -12.00 13.31
N LEU A 117 18.98 -11.78 12.03
CA LEU A 117 18.36 -12.50 10.91
C LEU A 117 18.75 -13.98 10.86
N TRP A 118 19.98 -14.32 11.24
CA TRP A 118 20.42 -15.70 11.36
C TRP A 118 19.66 -16.41 12.47
N HIS A 119 19.50 -15.78 13.65
CA HIS A 119 18.74 -16.37 14.74
C HIS A 119 17.27 -16.60 14.37
N THR A 120 16.62 -15.69 13.64
CA THR A 120 15.24 -15.93 13.18
C THR A 120 15.16 -17.10 12.20
N VAL A 121 16.04 -17.16 11.19
CA VAL A 121 16.07 -18.25 10.20
C VAL A 121 16.45 -19.60 10.83
N ALA A 122 17.43 -19.62 11.73
CA ALA A 122 17.88 -20.84 12.41
C ALA A 122 16.80 -21.39 13.35
N THR A 123 16.01 -20.52 14.00
CA THR A 123 14.91 -20.95 14.87
C THR A 123 13.72 -21.47 14.06
N GLU A 124 13.44 -20.86 12.90
CA GLU A 124 12.41 -21.32 11.95
C GLU A 124 12.76 -22.67 11.28
N THR A 125 14.04 -23.06 11.24
CA THR A 125 14.44 -24.37 10.70
C THR A 125 13.98 -25.54 11.60
N SER A 126 13.56 -25.28 12.86
CA SER A 126 13.02 -26.29 13.79
C SER A 126 11.48 -26.39 13.76
N SER A 127 10.76 -25.56 13.01
CA SER A 127 9.30 -25.62 12.93
C SER A 127 8.84 -25.27 11.53
N GLU A 128 8.16 -26.21 10.87
CA GLU A 128 7.63 -26.20 9.49
C GLU A 128 6.85 -24.93 9.05
N VAL A 129 7.49 -23.75 9.04
CA VAL A 129 6.95 -22.50 8.49
C VAL A 129 8.05 -21.81 7.69
N THR A 130 8.04 -22.07 6.39
CA THR A 130 8.88 -21.46 5.35
C THR A 130 8.62 -19.96 5.23
N GLY A 131 9.42 -19.13 5.91
CA GLY A 131 9.51 -17.69 5.69
C GLY A 131 10.46 -17.35 4.53
N SER A 132 9.99 -17.47 3.28
CA SER A 132 10.77 -17.08 2.07
C SER A 132 11.35 -15.65 2.15
N GLY A 133 10.67 -14.73 2.84
CA GLY A 133 11.15 -13.36 3.05
C GLY A 133 12.42 -13.25 3.91
N ASN A 134 12.57 -14.09 4.94
CA ASN A 134 13.71 -14.03 5.85
C ASN A 134 14.99 -14.56 5.17
N ARG A 135 14.87 -15.63 4.37
CA ARG A 135 16.00 -16.19 3.59
C ARG A 135 16.46 -15.23 2.49
N LYS A 136 15.52 -14.57 1.80
CA LYS A 136 15.86 -13.55 0.79
C LYS A 136 16.65 -12.38 1.38
N ASN A 137 16.20 -11.86 2.53
CA ASN A 137 16.89 -10.76 3.21
C ASN A 137 18.29 -11.17 3.67
N LEU A 138 18.45 -12.39 4.17
CA LEU A 138 19.74 -12.95 4.55
C LEU A 138 20.68 -13.09 3.34
N TYR A 139 20.17 -13.56 2.19
CA TYR A 139 20.94 -13.66 0.94
C TYR A 139 21.45 -12.28 0.47
N LEU A 140 20.57 -11.28 0.39
CA LEU A 140 20.95 -9.93 -0.05
C LEU A 140 22.00 -9.30 0.84
N ALA A 141 21.89 -9.48 2.16
CA ALA A 141 22.86 -8.96 3.12
C ALA A 141 24.23 -9.66 3.01
N ILE A 142 24.25 -10.98 2.75
CA ILE A 142 25.48 -11.76 2.52
C ILE A 142 26.16 -11.35 1.21
N VAL A 143 25.41 -11.15 0.13
CA VAL A 143 25.96 -10.67 -1.15
C VAL A 143 26.61 -9.30 -0.97
N ASN A 144 25.96 -8.38 -0.26
CA ASN A 144 26.52 -7.06 0.03
C ASN A 144 27.85 -7.18 0.82
N LEU A 145 27.92 -8.06 1.82
CA LEU A 145 29.17 -8.30 2.56
C LEU A 145 30.30 -8.87 1.69
N LEU A 146 29.97 -9.78 0.77
CA LEU A 146 30.94 -10.33 -0.19
C LEU A 146 31.42 -9.24 -1.17
N GLU A 147 30.53 -8.35 -1.63
CA GLU A 147 30.87 -7.20 -2.48
C GLU A 147 31.76 -6.18 -1.76
N ILE A 148 31.55 -5.97 -0.45
CA ILE A 148 32.41 -5.15 0.42
C ILE A 148 33.79 -5.79 0.66
N GLY A 149 34.01 -7.03 0.20
CA GLY A 149 35.30 -7.72 0.25
C GLY A 149 35.51 -8.59 1.50
N GLN A 150 34.44 -8.90 2.23
CA GLN A 150 34.52 -9.86 3.34
C GLN A 150 34.64 -11.29 2.82
N THR A 151 35.47 -12.10 3.49
CA THR A 151 35.67 -13.49 3.10
C THR A 151 34.50 -14.38 3.55
N GLU A 152 34.18 -15.42 2.78
CA GLU A 152 33.20 -16.44 3.18
C GLU A 152 33.50 -17.03 4.57
N THR A 153 34.79 -17.15 4.91
CA THR A 153 35.25 -17.62 6.21
C THR A 153 34.85 -16.66 7.35
N PHE A 154 34.83 -15.36 7.10
CA PHE A 154 34.36 -14.35 8.07
C PHE A 154 32.86 -14.51 8.31
N ILE A 155 32.07 -14.66 7.25
CA ILE A 155 30.62 -14.88 7.35
C ILE A 155 30.32 -16.16 8.13
N ILE A 156 31.00 -17.27 7.83
CA ILE A 156 30.73 -18.54 8.53
C ILE A 156 31.12 -18.47 10.02
N LYS A 157 32.23 -17.79 10.36
CA LYS A 157 32.77 -17.79 11.73
C LYS A 157 32.19 -16.72 12.64
N GLU A 158 31.95 -15.52 12.11
CA GLU A 158 31.51 -14.36 12.88
C GLU A 158 29.99 -14.18 12.81
N ILE A 159 29.38 -14.44 11.65
CA ILE A 159 27.92 -14.28 11.48
C ILE A 159 27.19 -15.56 11.85
N PHE A 160 27.49 -16.68 11.20
CA PHE A 160 26.81 -17.95 11.50
C PHE A 160 27.30 -18.59 12.81
N GLN A 161 28.34 -18.03 13.42
CA GLN A 161 29.00 -18.54 14.63
C GLN A 161 29.43 -20.02 14.51
N CYS A 162 29.63 -20.50 13.29
CA CYS A 162 30.02 -21.86 12.98
C CYS A 162 31.55 -21.99 12.99
N ARG A 163 32.10 -22.47 14.11
CA ARG A 163 33.55 -22.66 14.29
C ARG A 163 33.91 -24.15 14.46
N GLY A 164 35.12 -24.52 14.02
CA GLY A 164 35.66 -25.88 14.18
C GLY A 164 34.85 -26.95 13.45
N ARG A 165 34.31 -27.93 14.18
CA ARG A 165 33.62 -29.10 13.62
C ARG A 165 32.31 -28.76 12.89
N ARG A 166 31.70 -27.61 13.19
CA ARG A 166 30.46 -27.09 12.57
C ARG A 166 30.71 -26.11 11.42
N TYR A 167 31.98 -25.86 11.07
CA TYR A 167 32.33 -25.00 9.94
C TYR A 167 31.76 -25.53 8.63
N GLN A 168 31.78 -26.86 8.44
CA GLN A 168 31.24 -27.49 7.24
C GLN A 168 29.72 -27.27 7.10
N GLU A 169 28.97 -27.38 8.20
CA GLU A 169 27.53 -27.10 8.22
C GLU A 169 27.23 -25.66 7.78
N GLY A 170 28.00 -24.68 8.27
CA GLY A 170 27.86 -23.27 7.88
C GLY A 170 28.25 -23.02 6.42
N LYS A 171 29.23 -23.75 5.91
CA LYS A 171 29.64 -23.69 4.51
C LYS A 171 28.56 -24.26 3.58
N ASP A 172 28.04 -25.44 3.89
CA ASP A 172 27.00 -26.09 3.09
C ASP A 172 25.72 -25.24 3.05
N PHE A 173 25.37 -24.59 4.17
CA PHE A 173 24.25 -23.66 4.23
C PHE A 173 24.50 -22.38 3.42
N LEU A 174 25.71 -21.80 3.48
CA LEU A 174 26.07 -20.63 2.69
C LEU A 174 25.98 -20.92 1.19
N GLU A 175 26.52 -22.07 0.76
CA GLU A 175 26.45 -22.51 -0.63
C GLU A 175 24.99 -22.72 -1.08
N GLU A 176 24.16 -23.33 -0.23
CA GLU A 176 22.74 -23.55 -0.52
C GLU A 176 21.97 -22.23 -0.62
N LEU A 177 22.22 -21.28 0.27
CA LEU A 177 21.56 -19.96 0.25
C LEU A 177 21.97 -19.16 -1.00
N LEU A 178 23.24 -19.20 -1.39
CA LEU A 178 23.72 -18.55 -2.61
C LEU A 178 23.19 -19.22 -3.87
N ARG A 179 22.99 -20.54 -3.85
CA ARG A 179 22.38 -21.29 -4.94
C ARG A 179 20.89 -20.94 -5.08
N GLU A 180 20.15 -20.96 -3.98
CA GLU A 180 18.73 -20.61 -3.93
C GLU A 180 18.49 -19.15 -4.37
N GLY A 181 19.32 -18.21 -3.95
CA GLY A 181 19.22 -16.81 -4.39
C GLY A 181 19.46 -16.63 -5.89
N ARG A 182 20.41 -17.36 -6.48
CA ARG A 182 20.63 -17.38 -7.94
C ARG A 182 19.47 -18.02 -8.70
N GLU A 183 18.91 -19.11 -8.19
CA GLU A 183 17.79 -19.81 -8.82
C GLU A 183 16.49 -18.99 -8.79
N ASN A 184 16.30 -18.16 -7.76
CA ASN A 184 15.11 -17.31 -7.61
C ASN A 184 15.30 -15.85 -8.09
N GLU A 185 16.43 -15.52 -8.71
CA GLU A 185 16.78 -14.17 -9.21
C GLU A 185 16.58 -13.07 -8.15
N TRP A 186 17.02 -13.33 -6.92
CA TRP A 186 16.92 -12.38 -5.81
C TRP A 186 17.95 -11.27 -5.86
#